data_AF-A0A9W9Y8N3-F1
#
_entry.id   AF-A0A9W9Y8N3-F1
#
_cell.length_a   1.000
_cell.length_b   1.000
_cell.length_c   1.000
_cell.angle_alpha   90.00
_cell.angle_beta   90.00
_cell.angle_gamma   90.00
#
_symmetry.space_group_name_H-M   'P 1'
#
loop_
_entity.id
_entity.type
_entity.pdbx_description
1 polymer ?
#
loop_
_entity_poly.entity_id
_entity_poly.type
_entity_poly.pdbx_seq_one_letter_code
_entity_poly.pdbx_strand_id
1 'polypeptide(L)'
;MASEEGGNIDELKKFKRRCLTFLTKVKVPARWKGSTTAFKLHKDHETYRYRENLLRIFIGKKESEGFALTHDSQKQFFEELECFSNSAETRITYFSEKRDKNNSSPTVYDLFGQGDVKLQGVVVRKTDQNAWVLVEKECVPSRKIEQKELILDLQARRDEDDFSTGFPLKEGDILEVTECKRGTETALEPDVISCYYLCESEINAFLEHMLKVLQSDGSTAAVTELIIRCHAAWDYTLQLSKEQCNNQIAQNVLYIIDKICSSAQGPMPQGVEEIVQQFAKSAFFKSILPNVVENTAKESCSSQSFKMLQNILEHVLTVSPASGPRVLPMAKVLASSLVKNSRGQSAIDFMEKLSMTIAIEVPGVHTDLEALSWRELPLLPVSEEIQSDTCRIETNDLPVIREEGKYQSEEEYLNTYFRLLREECFHKLRKGISEFTKKGKCDSKDVMIYRIALKGLSTLHREYSPTTMSIELEFKLDSQERIDWGSTSWHMFGNLLCISFDESFEHPVWAMVENVKLSEGQRFLLSLNVTT
;
A
#
# COMPACT_ATOMS: atom_id res chain seq x y z
N MET A 1 -31.76 -11.69 51.90
CA MET A 1 -32.02 -13.00 51.25
C MET A 1 -32.40 -12.91 49.76
N ALA A 2 -33.01 -11.83 49.26
CA ALA A 2 -33.31 -11.70 47.82
C ALA A 2 -32.15 -11.19 46.92
N SER A 3 -30.99 -10.83 47.50
CA SER A 3 -29.84 -10.27 46.76
C SER A 3 -28.76 -11.31 46.39
N GLU A 4 -28.71 -12.46 47.06
CA GLU A 4 -27.75 -13.55 46.75
C GLU A 4 -28.24 -14.47 45.63
N GLU A 5 -29.55 -14.72 45.53
CA GLU A 5 -30.13 -15.52 44.44
C GLU A 5 -30.04 -14.81 43.07
N GLY A 6 -30.14 -13.48 43.05
CA GLY A 6 -29.99 -12.67 41.82
C GLY A 6 -28.57 -12.69 41.24
N GLY A 7 -27.54 -12.73 42.10
CA GLY A 7 -26.14 -12.81 41.69
C GLY A 7 -25.77 -14.18 41.08
N ASN A 8 -26.31 -15.27 41.64
CA ASN A 8 -26.01 -16.62 41.17
C ASN A 8 -26.63 -16.91 39.77
N ILE A 9 -27.81 -16.35 39.49
CA ILE A 9 -28.48 -16.51 38.18
C ILE A 9 -27.73 -15.78 37.05
N ASP A 10 -27.22 -14.58 37.30
CA ASP A 10 -26.47 -13.82 36.28
C ASP A 10 -25.13 -14.50 35.97
N GLU A 11 -24.46 -15.05 36.98
CA GLU A 11 -23.22 -15.81 36.81
C GLU A 11 -23.41 -17.10 36.03
N LEU A 12 -24.48 -17.86 36.32
CA LEU A 12 -24.82 -19.05 35.53
C LEU A 12 -25.12 -18.70 34.07
N LYS A 13 -25.75 -17.54 33.80
CA LYS A 13 -25.97 -17.04 32.44
C LYS A 13 -24.65 -16.67 31.74
N LYS A 14 -23.70 -16.04 32.43
CA LYS A 14 -22.37 -15.72 31.90
C LYS A 14 -21.58 -16.99 31.56
N PHE A 15 -21.57 -17.97 32.46
CA PHE A 15 -20.91 -19.25 32.23
C PHE A 15 -21.51 -19.97 31.00
N LYS A 16 -22.84 -20.10 30.93
CA LYS A 16 -23.54 -20.67 29.76
C LYS A 16 -23.21 -19.93 28.47
N ARG A 17 -23.11 -18.60 28.52
CA ARG A 17 -22.71 -17.78 27.36
C ARG A 17 -21.28 -18.09 26.92
N ARG A 18 -20.35 -18.30 27.84
CA ARG A 18 -18.96 -18.70 27.52
C ARG A 18 -18.87 -20.11 26.94
N CYS A 19 -19.64 -21.07 27.46
CA CYS A 19 -19.78 -22.39 26.83
C CYS A 19 -20.34 -22.29 25.42
N LEU A 20 -21.41 -21.51 25.22
CA LEU A 20 -21.97 -21.28 23.88
C LEU A 20 -20.94 -20.62 22.95
N THR A 21 -20.13 -19.69 23.48
CA THR A 21 -19.04 -19.06 22.74
C THR A 21 -18.00 -20.10 22.31
N PHE A 22 -17.58 -21.01 23.19
CA PHE A 22 -16.66 -22.09 22.83
C PHE A 22 -17.22 -22.97 21.69
N LEU A 23 -18.51 -23.32 21.75
CA LEU A 23 -19.15 -24.19 20.76
C LEU A 23 -19.36 -23.51 19.39
N THR A 24 -19.69 -22.21 19.39
CA THR A 24 -20.16 -21.51 18.18
C THR A 24 -19.13 -20.58 17.54
N LYS A 25 -18.16 -20.06 18.32
CA LYS A 25 -17.22 -19.05 17.84
C LYS A 25 -16.22 -19.66 16.88
N VAL A 26 -16.08 -19.03 15.73
CA VAL A 26 -15.01 -19.28 14.77
C VAL A 26 -13.95 -18.19 14.93
N LYS A 27 -12.67 -18.58 14.99
CA LYS A 27 -11.54 -17.65 14.98
C LYS A 27 -11.34 -17.21 13.53
N VAL A 28 -11.16 -15.91 13.28
CA VAL A 28 -10.88 -15.34 11.95
C VAL A 28 -9.76 -14.30 12.07
N PRO A 29 -8.98 -14.05 11.01
CA PRO A 29 -7.90 -13.06 11.05
C PRO A 29 -8.46 -11.68 11.42
N ALA A 30 -7.77 -10.96 12.29
CA ALA A 30 -8.24 -9.65 12.76
C ALA A 30 -8.42 -8.62 11.63
N ARG A 31 -7.72 -8.82 10.51
CA ARG A 31 -7.72 -7.92 9.34
C ARG A 31 -8.62 -8.40 8.21
N TRP A 32 -9.40 -9.45 8.44
CA TRP A 32 -10.33 -9.97 7.45
C TRP A 32 -11.43 -8.93 7.15
N LYS A 33 -11.55 -8.55 5.87
CA LYS A 33 -12.50 -7.52 5.41
C LYS A 33 -13.91 -8.04 5.20
N GLY A 34 -14.10 -9.36 5.12
CA GLY A 34 -15.44 -9.95 5.07
C GLY A 34 -16.15 -9.83 6.42
N SER A 35 -17.46 -10.07 6.44
CA SER A 35 -18.27 -9.98 7.66
C SER A 35 -17.71 -10.92 8.74
N THR A 36 -17.07 -10.36 9.77
CA THR A 36 -16.54 -11.11 10.93
C THR A 36 -17.63 -11.82 11.73
N THR A 37 -18.89 -11.43 11.52
CA THR A 37 -20.09 -12.09 12.05
C THR A 37 -20.64 -13.22 11.18
N ALA A 38 -20.08 -13.44 9.98
CA ALA A 38 -20.56 -14.42 9.03
C ALA A 38 -20.40 -15.85 9.58
N PHE A 39 -19.19 -16.23 9.99
CA PHE A 39 -18.91 -17.62 10.37
C PHE A 39 -19.32 -17.93 11.82
N LYS A 40 -20.35 -18.75 11.98
CA LYS A 40 -20.76 -19.33 13.27
C LYS A 40 -21.08 -20.79 13.11
N LEU A 41 -20.56 -21.60 14.02
CA LEU A 41 -20.91 -23.02 14.05
C LEU A 41 -22.35 -23.20 14.54
N HIS A 42 -23.12 -23.99 13.81
CA HIS A 42 -24.47 -24.41 14.14
C HIS A 42 -24.47 -25.88 14.60
N LYS A 43 -25.54 -26.31 15.26
CA LYS A 43 -25.62 -27.66 15.90
C LYS A 43 -25.55 -28.82 14.91
N ASP A 44 -25.85 -28.56 13.66
CA ASP A 44 -25.75 -29.47 12.53
C ASP A 44 -24.31 -29.67 12.04
N HIS A 45 -23.41 -28.74 12.32
CA HIS A 45 -22.00 -28.81 11.92
C HIS A 45 -21.22 -29.85 12.71
N GLU A 46 -20.31 -30.58 12.06
CA GLU A 46 -19.53 -31.64 12.73
C GLU A 46 -18.58 -31.07 13.79
N THR A 47 -17.99 -29.91 13.54
CA THR A 47 -17.08 -29.25 14.48
C THR A 47 -17.83 -28.79 15.73
N TYR A 48 -19.09 -28.36 15.62
CA TYR A 48 -19.92 -28.06 16.79
C TYR A 48 -20.09 -29.30 17.67
N ARG A 49 -20.51 -30.43 17.08
CA ARG A 49 -20.75 -31.69 17.81
C ARG A 49 -19.47 -32.22 18.44
N TYR A 50 -18.34 -32.07 17.74
CA TYR A 50 -17.02 -32.39 18.28
C TYR A 50 -16.72 -31.55 19.53
N ARG A 51 -16.85 -30.22 19.45
CA ARG A 51 -16.63 -29.33 20.60
C ARG A 51 -17.60 -29.61 21.75
N GLU A 52 -18.85 -29.96 21.45
CA GLU A 52 -19.84 -30.36 22.45
C GLU A 52 -19.40 -31.61 23.20
N ASN A 53 -18.89 -32.62 22.50
CA ASN A 53 -18.39 -33.83 23.12
C ASN A 53 -17.14 -33.56 23.98
N LEU A 54 -16.20 -32.75 23.48
CA LEU A 54 -15.03 -32.32 24.26
C LEU A 54 -15.42 -31.63 25.56
N LEU A 55 -16.40 -30.72 25.48
CA LEU A 55 -16.90 -30.02 26.65
C LEU A 55 -17.50 -31.00 27.66
N ARG A 56 -18.28 -32.00 27.21
CA ARG A 56 -18.84 -33.03 28.10
C ARG A 56 -17.76 -33.87 28.79
N ILE A 57 -16.76 -34.34 28.03
CA ILE A 57 -15.64 -35.13 28.57
C ILE A 57 -14.86 -34.30 29.60
N PHE A 58 -14.57 -33.03 29.27
CA PHE A 58 -13.85 -32.14 30.17
C PHE A 58 -14.63 -31.83 31.45
N ILE A 59 -15.94 -31.62 31.36
CA ILE A 59 -16.82 -31.44 32.53
C ILE A 59 -16.78 -32.68 33.42
N GLY A 60 -16.91 -33.88 32.86
CA GLY A 60 -16.82 -35.13 33.63
C GLY A 60 -15.47 -35.30 34.34
N LYS A 61 -14.37 -34.91 33.68
CA LYS A 61 -13.04 -34.87 34.32
C LYS A 61 -13.00 -33.90 35.49
N LYS A 62 -13.52 -32.68 35.32
CA LYS A 62 -13.55 -31.66 36.38
C LYS A 62 -14.41 -32.06 37.58
N GLU A 63 -15.54 -32.72 37.33
CA GLU A 63 -16.39 -33.28 38.38
C GLU A 63 -15.63 -34.37 39.18
N SER A 64 -14.89 -35.25 38.51
CA SER A 64 -14.08 -36.28 39.18
C SER A 64 -12.91 -35.74 40.01
N GLU A 65 -12.38 -34.58 39.63
CA GLU A 65 -11.33 -33.85 40.35
C GLU A 65 -11.87 -33.04 41.54
N GLY A 66 -13.19 -33.02 41.75
CA GLY A 66 -13.84 -32.21 42.79
C GLY A 66 -13.74 -30.70 42.52
N PHE A 67 -13.60 -30.29 41.26
CA PHE A 67 -13.46 -28.88 40.89
C PHE A 67 -14.75 -28.10 41.18
N ALA A 68 -14.64 -27.08 42.04
CA ALA A 68 -15.75 -26.17 42.32
C ALA A 68 -15.75 -24.99 41.35
N LEU A 69 -16.84 -24.84 40.60
CA LEU A 69 -17.04 -23.71 39.69
C LEU A 69 -17.44 -22.47 40.50
N THR A 70 -16.51 -21.52 40.67
CA THR A 70 -16.71 -20.22 41.33
C THR A 70 -16.43 -19.09 40.33
N HIS A 71 -16.77 -17.86 40.68
CA HIS A 71 -16.49 -16.68 39.84
C HIS A 71 -15.01 -16.61 39.43
N ASP A 72 -14.10 -16.84 40.38
CA ASP A 72 -12.67 -16.73 40.15
C ASP A 72 -12.11 -17.94 39.38
N SER A 73 -12.73 -19.12 39.53
CA SER A 73 -12.29 -20.35 38.84
C SER A 73 -12.84 -20.50 37.42
N GLN A 74 -13.84 -19.70 37.00
CA GLN A 74 -14.35 -19.73 35.62
C GLN A 74 -13.27 -19.42 34.58
N LYS A 75 -12.38 -18.45 34.85
CA LYS A 75 -11.29 -18.12 33.92
C LYS A 75 -10.36 -19.33 33.73
N GLN A 76 -9.92 -19.91 34.83
CA GLN A 76 -9.10 -21.11 34.86
C GLN A 76 -9.77 -22.29 34.14
N PHE A 77 -11.08 -22.52 34.36
CA PHE A 77 -11.82 -23.59 33.69
C PHE A 77 -11.73 -23.50 32.16
N PHE A 78 -11.90 -22.31 31.59
CA PHE A 78 -11.85 -22.14 30.13
C PHE A 78 -10.42 -22.16 29.57
N GLU A 79 -9.42 -21.69 30.33
CA GLU A 79 -8.00 -21.83 29.96
C GLU A 79 -7.60 -23.31 29.91
N GLU A 80 -8.01 -24.09 30.92
CA GLU A 80 -7.77 -25.52 30.97
C GLU A 80 -8.57 -26.29 29.89
N LEU A 81 -9.80 -25.87 29.59
CA LEU A 81 -10.59 -26.44 28.48
C LEU A 81 -9.91 -26.20 27.13
N GLU A 82 -9.35 -25.01 26.89
CA GLU A 82 -8.62 -24.70 25.66
C GLU A 82 -7.37 -25.58 25.56
N CYS A 83 -6.59 -25.71 26.63
CA CYS A 83 -5.45 -26.64 26.69
C CYS A 83 -5.86 -28.10 26.46
N PHE A 84 -6.95 -28.56 27.09
CA PHE A 84 -7.48 -29.91 26.93
C PHE A 84 -7.88 -30.20 25.48
N SER A 85 -8.53 -29.24 24.83
CA SER A 85 -8.97 -29.34 23.43
C SER A 85 -7.81 -29.40 22.43
N ASN A 86 -6.69 -28.76 22.76
CA ASN A 86 -5.49 -28.74 21.92
C ASN A 86 -4.59 -29.97 22.09
N SER A 87 -4.77 -30.76 23.16
CA SER A 87 -3.91 -31.91 23.46
C SER A 87 -4.07 -33.05 22.45
N ALA A 88 -2.97 -33.75 22.14
CA ALA A 88 -2.93 -34.83 21.16
C ALA A 88 -3.77 -36.06 21.59
N GLU A 89 -3.78 -36.36 22.90
CA GLU A 89 -4.56 -37.46 23.48
C GLU A 89 -6.06 -37.30 23.22
N THR A 90 -6.59 -36.10 23.42
CA THR A 90 -7.99 -35.78 23.17
C THR A 90 -8.39 -35.98 21.71
N ARG A 91 -7.48 -35.71 20.77
CA ARG A 91 -7.72 -35.97 19.34
C ARG A 91 -7.83 -37.47 19.08
N ILE A 92 -6.88 -38.26 19.60
CA ILE A 92 -6.82 -39.72 19.39
C ILE A 92 -8.11 -40.41 19.88
N THR A 93 -8.59 -40.07 21.08
CA THR A 93 -9.76 -40.72 21.69
C THR A 93 -11.04 -40.53 20.87
N TYR A 94 -11.27 -39.32 20.33
CA TYR A 94 -12.43 -39.07 19.49
C TYR A 94 -12.34 -39.78 18.12
N PHE A 95 -11.16 -39.81 17.51
CA PHE A 95 -10.97 -40.44 16.20
C PHE A 95 -10.95 -41.97 16.25
N SER A 96 -10.61 -42.58 17.40
CA SER A 96 -10.76 -44.03 17.57
C SER A 96 -12.23 -44.46 17.67
N GLU A 97 -13.09 -43.63 18.26
CA GLU A 97 -14.52 -43.94 18.43
C GLU A 97 -15.33 -43.77 17.13
N LYS A 98 -14.91 -42.89 16.22
CA LYS A 98 -15.67 -42.56 14.99
C LYS A 98 -15.21 -43.29 13.72
N ARG A 99 -14.35 -44.31 13.84
CA ARG A 99 -13.86 -45.10 12.69
C ARG A 99 -14.90 -46.10 12.15
N ASP A 100 -16.14 -46.04 12.66
CA ASP A 100 -17.26 -46.80 12.13
C ASP A 100 -18.03 -46.05 11.02
N LYS A 101 -18.12 -46.78 9.91
CA LYS A 101 -18.85 -46.60 8.66
C LYS A 101 -20.14 -45.78 8.77
N ASN A 102 -20.38 -44.98 7.72
CA ASN A 102 -21.64 -44.34 7.34
C ASN A 102 -21.94 -42.98 7.99
N ASN A 103 -21.31 -41.93 7.47
CA ASN A 103 -22.05 -40.71 7.14
C ASN A 103 -21.49 -40.19 5.82
N SER A 104 -22.34 -40.15 4.80
CA SER A 104 -22.07 -39.52 3.52
C SER A 104 -21.72 -38.05 3.77
N SER A 105 -20.43 -37.71 3.76
CA SER A 105 -19.98 -36.35 3.49
C SER A 105 -20.73 -35.87 2.25
N PRO A 106 -21.24 -34.62 2.21
CA PRO A 106 -21.83 -34.10 0.99
C PRO A 106 -20.86 -34.37 -0.16
N THR A 107 -21.36 -34.94 -1.26
CA THR A 107 -20.50 -35.20 -2.41
C THR A 107 -19.91 -33.86 -2.84
N VAL A 108 -18.63 -33.81 -3.23
CA VAL A 108 -17.96 -32.56 -3.66
C VAL A 108 -18.81 -31.82 -4.72
N TYR A 109 -19.48 -32.60 -5.58
CA TYR A 109 -20.50 -32.16 -6.54
C TYR A 109 -21.66 -31.33 -5.93
N ASP A 110 -22.10 -31.61 -4.70
CA ASP A 110 -23.17 -30.88 -4.01
C ASP A 110 -22.75 -29.49 -3.53
N LEU A 111 -21.45 -29.16 -3.54
CA LEU A 111 -20.95 -27.86 -3.05
C LEU A 111 -20.57 -26.91 -4.19
N PHE A 112 -19.92 -27.42 -5.24
CA PHE A 112 -19.36 -26.60 -6.32
C PHE A 112 -20.36 -26.27 -7.46
N GLY A 113 -21.46 -27.03 -7.61
CA GLY A 113 -22.51 -26.73 -8.61
C GLY A 113 -22.06 -26.94 -10.06
N GLN A 114 -22.96 -26.70 -11.03
CA GLN A 114 -22.64 -26.75 -12.47
C GLN A 114 -22.01 -25.42 -12.90
N GLY A 115 -20.72 -25.26 -12.66
CA GLY A 115 -19.90 -24.12 -13.05
C GLY A 115 -18.71 -24.01 -12.11
N ASP A 116 -17.51 -23.75 -12.63
CA ASP A 116 -16.29 -23.70 -11.82
C ASP A 116 -16.38 -22.56 -10.79
N VAL A 117 -16.78 -22.89 -9.56
CA VAL A 117 -16.93 -21.92 -8.46
C VAL A 117 -15.82 -22.11 -7.44
N LYS A 118 -15.01 -21.09 -7.24
CA LYS A 118 -14.11 -20.98 -6.09
C LYS A 118 -14.94 -20.81 -4.82
N LEU A 119 -14.74 -21.68 -3.82
CA LEU A 119 -15.43 -21.59 -2.54
C LEU A 119 -14.54 -20.99 -1.48
N GLN A 120 -14.98 -19.89 -0.89
CA GLN A 120 -14.25 -19.27 0.21
C GLN A 120 -14.75 -19.79 1.56
N GLY A 121 -13.83 -20.08 2.49
CA GLY A 121 -14.18 -20.55 3.82
C GLY A 121 -13.09 -20.39 4.85
N VAL A 122 -13.41 -20.72 6.09
CA VAL A 122 -12.49 -20.60 7.24
C VAL A 122 -12.21 -21.97 7.85
N VAL A 123 -10.95 -22.24 8.16
CA VAL A 123 -10.55 -23.49 8.84
C VAL A 123 -11.08 -23.46 10.27
N VAL A 124 -12.04 -24.32 10.59
CA VAL A 124 -12.67 -24.39 11.92
C VAL A 124 -12.08 -25.46 12.82
N ARG A 125 -11.40 -26.45 12.22
CA ARG A 125 -10.74 -27.56 12.90
C ARG A 125 -9.63 -28.15 12.02
N LYS A 126 -8.52 -28.57 12.61
CA LYS A 126 -7.43 -29.27 11.91
C LYS A 126 -6.91 -30.50 12.68
N THR A 127 -6.53 -31.54 11.94
CA THR A 127 -5.69 -32.65 12.40
C THR A 127 -4.48 -32.80 11.49
N ASP A 128 -3.61 -33.77 11.79
CA ASP A 128 -2.45 -34.05 10.94
C ASP A 128 -2.85 -34.63 9.57
N GLN A 129 -4.09 -35.10 9.44
CA GLN A 129 -4.60 -35.77 8.23
C GLN A 129 -5.66 -34.95 7.51
N ASN A 130 -6.47 -34.15 8.21
CA ASN A 130 -7.62 -33.48 7.62
C ASN A 130 -7.77 -32.05 8.15
N ALA A 131 -8.32 -31.15 7.34
CA ALA A 131 -8.80 -29.84 7.74
C ALA A 131 -10.29 -29.70 7.46
N TRP A 132 -11.06 -29.15 8.40
CA TRP A 132 -12.47 -28.82 8.23
C TRP A 132 -12.61 -27.34 7.96
N VAL A 133 -13.20 -27.00 6.82
CA VAL A 133 -13.37 -25.63 6.33
C VAL A 133 -14.85 -25.31 6.30
N LEU A 134 -15.26 -24.28 7.04
CA LEU A 134 -16.62 -23.78 7.01
C LEU A 134 -16.77 -22.85 5.81
N VAL A 135 -17.52 -23.28 4.80
CA VAL A 135 -17.78 -22.54 3.56
C VAL A 135 -19.21 -22.02 3.54
N GLU A 136 -19.41 -20.85 2.95
CA GLU A 136 -20.74 -20.31 2.64
C GLU A 136 -21.16 -20.74 1.24
N LYS A 137 -22.36 -21.31 1.13
CA LYS A 137 -22.97 -21.65 -0.14
C LYS A 137 -24.28 -20.89 -0.30
N GLU A 138 -24.42 -20.19 -1.43
CA GLU A 138 -25.71 -19.63 -1.82
C GLU A 138 -26.58 -20.74 -2.44
N CYS A 139 -27.74 -21.01 -1.82
CA CYS A 139 -28.72 -21.93 -2.36
C CYS A 139 -29.59 -21.24 -3.41
N VAL A 140 -29.44 -21.62 -4.67
CA VAL A 140 -30.36 -21.24 -5.76
C VAL A 140 -31.52 -22.25 -5.79
N PRO A 141 -32.80 -21.83 -5.78
CA PRO A 141 -33.35 -20.49 -6.05
C PRO A 141 -33.68 -19.63 -4.81
N SER A 142 -33.47 -20.11 -3.59
CA SER A 142 -33.91 -19.43 -2.35
C SER A 142 -33.07 -18.20 -1.96
N ARG A 143 -31.90 -17.98 -2.60
CA ARG A 143 -30.89 -16.97 -2.23
C ARG A 143 -30.51 -17.02 -0.73
N LYS A 144 -30.74 -18.17 -0.10
CA LYS A 144 -30.41 -18.37 1.31
C LYS A 144 -28.96 -18.84 1.38
N ILE A 145 -28.16 -18.16 2.18
CA ILE A 145 -26.79 -18.56 2.46
C ILE A 145 -26.85 -19.68 3.50
N GLU A 146 -26.33 -20.85 3.15
CA GLU A 146 -26.14 -21.98 4.05
C GLU A 146 -24.65 -22.21 4.29
N GLN A 147 -24.29 -22.50 5.54
CA GLN A 147 -22.92 -22.83 5.91
C GLN A 147 -22.76 -24.34 5.99
N LYS A 148 -21.74 -24.87 5.31
CA LYS A 148 -21.39 -26.30 5.32
C LYS A 148 -19.92 -26.49 5.63
N GLU A 149 -19.61 -27.61 6.29
CA GLU A 149 -18.23 -28.02 6.51
C GLU A 149 -17.73 -28.87 5.33
N LEU A 150 -16.65 -28.42 4.71
CA LEU A 150 -15.88 -29.14 3.70
C LEU A 150 -14.66 -29.78 4.37
N ILE A 151 -14.36 -31.03 4.03
CA ILE A 151 -13.20 -31.76 4.57
C ILE A 151 -12.11 -31.78 3.49
N LEU A 152 -10.93 -31.28 3.84
CA LEU A 152 -9.74 -31.31 3.01
C LEU A 152 -8.77 -32.37 3.52
N ASP A 153 -8.35 -33.28 2.65
CA ASP A 153 -7.31 -34.28 2.96
C ASP A 153 -5.92 -33.64 2.84
N LEU A 154 -5.17 -33.68 3.95
CA LEU A 154 -3.82 -33.14 4.05
C LEU A 154 -2.74 -34.21 3.80
N GLN A 155 -3.07 -35.50 3.80
CA GLN A 155 -2.09 -36.57 3.54
C GLN A 155 -1.59 -36.55 2.10
N ALA A 156 -2.43 -36.17 1.15
CA ALA A 156 -2.05 -35.97 -0.25
C ALA A 156 -1.04 -34.83 -0.47
N ARG A 157 -0.72 -34.05 0.57
CA ARG A 157 0.20 -32.89 0.52
C ARG A 157 1.48 -33.08 1.34
N ARG A 158 1.70 -34.24 1.96
CA ARG A 158 2.93 -34.49 2.75
C ARG A 158 4.10 -34.85 1.84
N ASP A 159 4.61 -33.86 1.12
CA ASP A 159 6.03 -33.85 0.79
C ASP A 159 6.73 -33.04 1.90
N GLU A 160 7.73 -33.65 2.53
CA GLU A 160 8.46 -33.05 3.65
C GLU A 160 9.17 -31.76 3.21
N ASP A 161 9.03 -30.69 3.99
CA ASP A 161 9.79 -29.43 3.92
C ASP A 161 9.60 -28.50 2.70
N ASP A 162 8.51 -28.62 1.93
CA ASP A 162 8.38 -27.82 0.70
C ASP A 162 7.20 -26.84 0.72
N PHE A 163 7.51 -25.53 0.81
CA PHE A 163 6.55 -24.44 0.56
C PHE A 163 6.01 -24.47 -0.90
N SER A 164 6.53 -25.37 -1.75
CA SER A 164 6.01 -25.62 -3.11
C SER A 164 4.53 -25.98 -3.15
N THR A 165 3.96 -26.60 -2.11
CA THR A 165 2.52 -26.94 -2.05
C THR A 165 1.66 -25.92 -1.28
N GLY A 166 2.27 -24.84 -0.78
CA GLY A 166 1.63 -23.76 -0.02
C GLY A 166 1.97 -23.75 1.46
N PHE A 167 1.47 -22.75 2.19
CA PHE A 167 1.75 -22.55 3.61
C PHE A 167 0.94 -23.53 4.51
N PRO A 168 1.50 -24.06 5.61
CA PRO A 168 0.79 -24.98 6.49
C PRO A 168 -0.46 -24.34 7.12
N LEU A 169 -1.62 -24.98 6.91
CA LEU A 169 -2.93 -24.50 7.37
C LEU A 169 -3.03 -24.43 8.91
N LYS A 170 -3.73 -23.42 9.42
CA LYS A 170 -4.09 -23.28 10.84
C LYS A 170 -5.57 -23.05 11.03
N GLU A 171 -6.05 -23.38 12.22
CA GLU A 171 -7.40 -22.99 12.63
C GLU A 171 -7.54 -21.47 12.63
N GLY A 172 -8.54 -20.99 11.89
CA GLY A 172 -8.84 -19.59 11.66
C GLY A 172 -8.27 -19.03 10.36
N ASP A 173 -7.42 -19.77 9.63
CA ASP A 173 -6.99 -19.34 8.30
C ASP A 173 -8.19 -19.29 7.34
N ILE A 174 -8.16 -18.33 6.44
CA ILE A 174 -9.18 -18.18 5.40
C ILE A 174 -8.61 -18.70 4.09
N LEU A 175 -9.38 -19.58 3.47
CA LEU A 175 -9.01 -20.32 2.28
C LEU A 175 -9.96 -20.01 1.14
N GLU A 176 -9.42 -20.04 -0.07
CA GLU A 176 -10.16 -20.27 -1.28
C GLU A 176 -9.92 -21.72 -1.73
N VAL A 177 -10.98 -22.51 -1.87
CA VAL A 177 -10.89 -23.90 -2.32
C VAL A 177 -11.38 -23.98 -3.75
N THR A 178 -10.51 -24.47 -4.63
CA THR A 178 -10.81 -24.71 -6.03
C THR A 178 -10.97 -26.21 -6.28
N GLU A 179 -12.01 -26.59 -7.03
CA GLU A 179 -12.19 -27.96 -7.51
C GLU A 179 -11.40 -28.15 -8.81
N CYS A 180 -10.44 -29.06 -8.80
CA CYS A 180 -9.57 -29.37 -9.94
C CYS A 180 -9.84 -30.79 -10.42
N LYS A 181 -10.15 -30.96 -11.71
CA LYS A 181 -10.31 -32.28 -12.34
C LYS A 181 -8.96 -32.78 -12.85
N ARG A 182 -8.41 -33.83 -12.21
CA ARG A 182 -7.19 -34.52 -12.66
C ARG A 182 -7.58 -35.90 -13.19
N GLY A 183 -7.84 -35.98 -14.50
CA GLY A 183 -8.29 -37.22 -15.13
C GLY A 183 -9.69 -37.64 -14.64
N THR A 184 -9.80 -38.82 -14.04
CA THR A 184 -11.06 -39.33 -13.44
C THR A 184 -11.26 -38.90 -11.99
N GLU A 185 -10.25 -38.29 -11.36
CA GLU A 185 -10.29 -37.88 -9.95
C GLU A 185 -10.55 -36.37 -9.82
N THR A 186 -11.33 -36.03 -8.80
CA THR A 186 -11.63 -34.65 -8.41
C THR A 186 -10.78 -34.32 -7.19
N ALA A 187 -9.87 -33.36 -7.32
CA ALA A 187 -8.99 -32.90 -6.26
C ALA A 187 -9.43 -31.51 -5.77
N LEU A 188 -9.34 -31.27 -4.47
CA LEU A 188 -9.59 -29.96 -3.88
C LEU A 188 -8.25 -29.28 -3.61
N GLU A 189 -8.05 -28.12 -4.23
CA GLU A 189 -6.85 -27.32 -4.06
C GLU A 189 -7.18 -26.09 -3.20
N PRO A 190 -6.86 -26.13 -1.89
CA PRO A 190 -6.92 -24.95 -1.04
C PRO A 190 -5.75 -24.01 -1.31
N ASP A 191 -6.07 -22.73 -1.43
CA ASP A 191 -5.17 -21.59 -1.42
C ASP A 191 -5.45 -20.72 -0.18
N VAL A 192 -4.39 -20.34 0.54
CA VAL A 192 -4.53 -19.51 1.75
C VAL A 192 -4.59 -18.06 1.32
N ILE A 193 -5.74 -17.42 1.52
CA ILE A 193 -5.94 -16.01 1.19
C ILE A 193 -5.74 -15.07 2.37
N SER A 194 -5.83 -15.58 3.61
CA SER A 194 -5.52 -14.79 4.80
C SER A 194 -5.12 -15.67 5.98
N CYS A 195 -3.89 -15.49 6.47
CA CYS A 195 -3.40 -16.17 7.67
C CYS A 195 -4.06 -15.59 8.93
N TYR A 196 -4.52 -16.47 9.83
CA TYR A 196 -4.98 -16.07 11.15
C TYR A 196 -3.87 -15.44 11.98
N TYR A 197 -2.73 -16.11 12.02
CA TYR A 197 -1.55 -15.71 12.78
C TYR A 197 -0.31 -16.48 12.32
N LEU A 198 0.79 -15.75 12.14
CA LEU A 198 2.14 -16.31 11.99
C LEU A 198 3.01 -15.85 13.15
N CYS A 199 3.72 -16.79 13.78
CA CYS A 199 4.74 -16.46 14.77
C CYS A 199 6.07 -16.12 14.08
N GLU A 200 6.98 -15.51 14.84
CA GLU A 200 8.28 -15.07 14.34
C GLU A 200 9.10 -16.23 13.72
N SER A 201 9.09 -17.42 14.32
CA SER A 201 9.83 -18.57 13.78
C SER A 201 9.28 -19.04 12.44
N GLU A 202 7.97 -18.97 12.22
CA GLU A 202 7.34 -19.34 10.94
C GLU A 202 7.65 -18.31 9.85
N ILE A 203 7.62 -17.03 10.19
CA ILE A 203 7.99 -15.94 9.27
C ILE A 203 9.47 -16.09 8.87
N ASN A 204 10.36 -16.34 9.84
CA ASN A 204 11.76 -16.57 9.55
C ASN A 204 11.98 -17.82 8.68
N ALA A 205 11.32 -18.95 8.98
CA ALA A 205 11.42 -20.15 8.16
C ALA A 205 10.98 -19.92 6.70
N PHE A 206 9.89 -19.17 6.51
CA PHE A 206 9.40 -18.76 5.20
C PHE A 206 10.39 -17.87 4.44
N LEU A 207 10.90 -16.83 5.10
CA LEU A 207 11.90 -15.93 4.51
C LEU A 207 13.22 -16.66 4.21
N GLU A 208 13.70 -17.51 5.11
CA GLU A 208 14.90 -18.31 4.92
C GLU A 208 14.77 -19.29 3.75
N HIS A 209 13.60 -19.89 3.56
CA HIS A 209 13.35 -20.74 2.41
C HIS A 209 13.43 -19.94 1.09
N MET A 210 12.81 -18.76 1.01
CA MET A 210 12.97 -17.87 -0.16
C MET A 210 14.43 -17.48 -0.42
N LEU A 211 15.17 -17.16 0.64
CA LEU A 211 16.59 -16.83 0.54
C LEU A 211 17.42 -18.02 0.05
N LYS A 212 17.12 -19.24 0.50
CA LYS A 212 17.77 -20.47 0.01
C LYS A 212 17.52 -20.66 -1.49
N VAL A 213 16.28 -20.48 -1.96
CA VAL A 213 15.95 -20.58 -3.39
C VAL A 213 16.71 -19.52 -4.21
N LEU A 214 16.85 -18.29 -3.70
CA LEU A 214 17.67 -17.26 -4.36
C LEU A 214 19.16 -17.65 -4.43
N GLN A 215 19.67 -18.36 -3.43
CA GLN A 215 21.09 -18.71 -3.34
C GLN A 215 21.46 -19.99 -4.09
N SER A 216 20.58 -21.00 -4.11
CA SER A 216 20.85 -22.31 -4.74
C SER A 216 20.64 -22.28 -6.24
N ASP A 217 19.51 -21.72 -6.68
CA ASP A 217 19.04 -21.83 -8.07
C ASP A 217 19.26 -20.53 -8.85
N GLY A 218 19.48 -19.41 -8.13
CA GLY A 218 19.55 -18.07 -8.72
C GLY A 218 18.24 -17.62 -9.39
N SER A 219 17.17 -18.42 -9.28
CA SER A 219 15.92 -18.22 -10.01
C SER A 219 14.99 -17.29 -9.24
N THR A 220 15.02 -16.02 -9.60
CA THR A 220 14.06 -15.02 -9.10
C THR A 220 12.63 -15.31 -9.54
N ALA A 221 12.45 -16.03 -10.65
CA ALA A 221 11.15 -16.51 -11.11
C ALA A 221 10.53 -17.51 -10.11
N ALA A 222 11.32 -18.45 -9.58
CA ALA A 222 10.84 -19.40 -8.57
C ALA A 222 10.40 -18.70 -7.28
N VAL A 223 11.14 -17.67 -6.85
CA VAL A 223 10.78 -16.89 -5.66
C VAL A 223 9.55 -16.03 -5.89
N THR A 224 9.43 -15.43 -7.08
CA THR A 224 8.23 -14.68 -7.48
C THR A 224 7.00 -15.60 -7.45
N GLU A 225 7.13 -16.80 -8.00
CA GLU A 225 6.07 -17.80 -7.97
C GLU A 225 5.73 -18.23 -6.53
N LEU A 226 6.74 -18.43 -5.68
CA LEU A 226 6.54 -18.79 -4.29
C LEU A 226 5.81 -17.69 -3.52
N ILE A 227 6.13 -16.41 -3.77
CA ILE A 227 5.42 -15.28 -3.18
C ILE A 227 3.96 -15.27 -3.64
N ILE A 228 3.68 -15.56 -4.91
CA ILE A 228 2.32 -15.64 -5.44
C ILE A 228 1.54 -16.80 -4.81
N ARG A 229 2.14 -18.00 -4.72
CA ARG A 229 1.53 -19.19 -4.08
C ARG A 229 1.33 -19.01 -2.57
N CYS A 230 2.24 -18.32 -1.90
CA CYS A 230 2.20 -18.05 -0.46
C CYS A 230 1.84 -16.59 -0.16
N HIS A 231 0.98 -15.97 -0.97
CA HIS A 231 0.71 -14.53 -0.90
C HIS A 231 0.16 -14.10 0.47
N ALA A 232 -0.66 -14.92 1.14
CA ALA A 232 -1.15 -14.59 2.48
C ALA A 232 -0.04 -14.50 3.53
N ALA A 233 0.99 -15.34 3.43
CA ALA A 233 2.14 -15.29 4.34
C ALA A 233 3.03 -14.07 4.06
N TRP A 234 3.23 -13.78 2.78
CA TRP A 234 3.93 -12.57 2.33
C TRP A 234 3.20 -11.30 2.79
N ASP A 235 1.89 -11.21 2.54
CA ASP A 235 1.05 -10.10 2.96
C ASP A 235 1.04 -9.95 4.48
N TYR A 236 0.92 -11.04 5.24
CA TYR A 236 1.01 -10.99 6.69
C TYR A 236 2.35 -10.39 7.15
N THR A 237 3.45 -10.79 6.52
CA THR A 237 4.80 -10.29 6.81
C THR A 237 4.93 -8.79 6.50
N LEU A 238 4.41 -8.33 5.36
CA LEU A 238 4.39 -6.91 4.97
C LEU A 238 3.46 -6.05 5.84
N GLN A 239 2.61 -6.69 6.63
CA GLN A 239 1.61 -6.06 7.47
C GLN A 239 1.99 -6.06 8.95
N LEU A 240 3.17 -6.57 9.31
CA LEU A 240 3.71 -6.51 10.67
C LEU A 240 3.80 -5.07 11.18
N SER A 241 3.55 -4.89 12.47
CA SER A 241 3.78 -3.62 13.15
C SER A 241 5.27 -3.40 13.42
N LYS A 242 5.65 -2.16 13.74
CA LYS A 242 7.04 -1.81 14.12
C LYS A 242 7.54 -2.59 15.34
N GLU A 243 6.65 -3.00 16.25
CA GLU A 243 7.01 -3.78 17.44
C GLU A 243 7.26 -5.26 17.14
N GLN A 244 6.63 -5.79 16.09
CA GLN A 244 6.69 -7.19 15.71
C GLN A 244 7.76 -7.48 14.65
N CYS A 245 8.18 -6.47 13.88
CA CYS A 245 9.20 -6.62 12.86
C CYS A 245 10.58 -6.35 13.44
N ASN A 246 11.40 -7.39 13.58
CA ASN A 246 12.80 -7.25 13.93
C ASN A 246 13.65 -6.79 12.73
N ASN A 247 14.92 -6.42 12.97
CA ASN A 247 15.82 -5.95 11.92
C ASN A 247 16.15 -7.03 10.87
N GLN A 248 16.21 -8.30 11.28
CA GLN A 248 16.54 -9.41 10.37
C GLN A 248 15.41 -9.64 9.35
N ILE A 249 14.16 -9.67 9.81
CA ILE A 249 12.97 -9.76 8.96
C ILE A 249 12.96 -8.59 7.96
N ALA A 250 13.19 -7.37 8.45
CA ALA A 250 13.23 -6.20 7.57
C ALA A 250 14.31 -6.31 6.49
N GLN A 251 15.53 -6.74 6.86
CA GLN A 251 16.61 -6.94 5.89
C GLN A 251 16.30 -8.05 4.89
N ASN A 252 15.73 -9.17 5.34
CA ASN A 252 15.36 -10.28 4.47
C ASN A 252 14.29 -9.87 3.45
N VAL A 253 13.23 -9.16 3.89
CA VAL A 253 12.18 -8.64 3.00
C VAL A 253 12.77 -7.70 1.94
N LEU A 254 13.60 -6.75 2.37
CA LEU A 254 14.23 -5.79 1.45
C LEU A 254 15.17 -6.47 0.45
N TYR A 255 15.96 -7.44 0.91
CA TYR A 255 16.86 -8.20 0.05
C TYR A 255 16.08 -9.00 -1.01
N ILE A 256 14.99 -9.68 -0.61
CA ILE A 256 14.15 -10.44 -1.54
C ILE A 256 13.57 -9.51 -2.62
N ILE A 257 13.01 -8.36 -2.22
CA ILE A 257 12.44 -7.37 -3.15
C ILE A 257 13.51 -6.83 -4.11
N ASP A 258 14.67 -6.39 -3.59
CA ASP A 258 15.75 -5.88 -4.44
C ASP A 258 16.22 -6.94 -5.45
N LYS A 259 16.31 -8.21 -5.04
CA LYS A 259 16.74 -9.30 -5.92
C LYS A 259 15.74 -9.63 -7.01
N ILE A 260 14.45 -9.78 -6.69
CA ILE A 260 13.45 -10.07 -7.71
C ILE A 260 13.36 -8.93 -8.73
N CYS A 261 13.42 -7.67 -8.29
CA CYS A 261 13.38 -6.50 -9.17
C CYS A 261 14.64 -6.36 -10.02
N SER A 262 15.82 -6.53 -9.43
CA SER A 262 17.10 -6.31 -10.13
C SER A 262 17.46 -7.43 -11.12
N SER A 263 16.73 -8.55 -11.09
CA SER A 263 16.93 -9.68 -12.02
C SER A 263 16.23 -9.53 -13.36
N ALA A 264 15.30 -8.58 -13.49
CA ALA A 264 14.56 -8.35 -14.72
C ALA A 264 15.49 -7.82 -15.81
N GLN A 265 15.77 -8.63 -16.84
CA GLN A 265 16.43 -8.16 -18.06
C GLN A 265 15.38 -7.51 -18.97
N GLY A 266 15.12 -6.21 -18.77
CA GLY A 266 14.12 -5.45 -19.54
C GLY A 266 12.97 -4.94 -18.67
N PRO A 267 11.77 -4.72 -19.25
CA PRO A 267 10.60 -4.30 -18.47
C PRO A 267 10.28 -5.33 -17.39
N MET A 268 9.84 -4.84 -16.23
CA MET A 268 9.62 -5.68 -15.05
C MET A 268 8.48 -6.67 -15.34
N PRO A 269 8.64 -7.98 -15.02
CA PRO A 269 7.57 -8.94 -15.24
C PRO A 269 6.32 -8.57 -14.43
N GLN A 270 5.12 -8.77 -15.00
CA GLN A 270 3.85 -8.39 -14.37
C GLN A 270 3.72 -8.91 -12.93
N GLY A 271 4.10 -10.17 -12.66
CA GLY A 271 4.04 -10.73 -11.31
C GLY A 271 4.95 -10.00 -10.31
N VAL A 272 6.12 -9.51 -10.75
CA VAL A 272 7.02 -8.72 -9.92
C VAL A 272 6.45 -7.31 -9.70
N GLU A 273 5.87 -6.70 -10.73
CA GLU A 273 5.18 -5.40 -10.60
C GLU A 273 4.06 -5.46 -9.57
N GLU A 274 3.21 -6.49 -9.61
CA GLU A 274 2.12 -6.69 -8.65
C GLU A 274 2.67 -6.80 -7.21
N ILE A 275 3.76 -7.55 -7.00
CA ILE A 275 4.43 -7.67 -5.69
C ILE A 275 4.95 -6.30 -5.22
N VAL A 276 5.60 -5.53 -6.09
CA VAL A 276 6.12 -4.20 -5.76
C VAL A 276 4.99 -3.21 -5.44
N GLN A 277 3.87 -3.26 -6.16
CA GLN A 277 2.70 -2.45 -5.86
C GLN A 277 2.09 -2.79 -4.49
N GLN A 278 2.01 -4.07 -4.14
CA GLN A 278 1.55 -4.49 -2.80
C GLN A 278 2.52 -4.04 -1.72
N PHE A 279 3.82 -4.17 -1.96
CA PHE A 279 4.86 -3.67 -1.08
C PHE A 279 4.70 -2.16 -0.82
N ALA A 280 4.55 -1.33 -1.86
CA ALA A 280 4.38 0.12 -1.74
C ALA A 280 3.12 0.51 -0.93
N LYS A 281 2.06 -0.32 -0.98
CA LYS A 281 0.80 -0.12 -0.24
C LYS A 281 0.84 -0.65 1.20
N SER A 282 1.86 -1.42 1.57
CA SER A 282 1.95 -2.15 2.84
C SER A 282 2.17 -1.27 4.07
N ALA A 283 1.94 -1.82 5.27
CA ALA A 283 2.31 -1.17 6.53
C ALA A 283 3.84 -1.11 6.69
N PHE A 284 4.55 -2.12 6.21
CA PHE A 284 6.00 -2.16 6.19
C PHE A 284 6.59 -0.94 5.48
N PHE A 285 6.16 -0.67 4.25
CA PHE A 285 6.65 0.46 3.48
C PHE A 285 6.33 1.81 4.13
N LYS A 286 5.15 1.93 4.75
CA LYS A 286 4.72 3.19 5.38
C LYS A 286 5.39 3.46 6.73
N SER A 287 5.66 2.43 7.52
CA SER A 287 6.02 2.59 8.94
C SER A 287 7.37 2.00 9.32
N ILE A 288 7.86 0.97 8.62
CA ILE A 288 9.11 0.28 8.95
C ILE A 288 10.24 0.83 8.08
N LEU A 289 10.05 0.87 6.76
CA LEU A 289 11.07 1.30 5.79
C LEU A 289 11.70 2.68 6.09
N PRO A 290 10.95 3.73 6.47
CA PRO A 290 11.56 5.03 6.80
C PRO A 290 12.59 4.95 7.94
N ASN A 291 12.33 4.11 8.96
CA ASN A 291 13.27 3.91 10.07
C ASN A 291 14.52 3.15 9.61
N VAL A 292 14.34 2.13 8.75
CA VAL A 292 15.47 1.38 8.18
C VAL A 292 16.35 2.32 7.36
N VAL A 293 15.76 3.17 6.52
CA VAL A 293 16.46 4.19 5.73
C VAL A 293 17.24 5.14 6.62
N GLU A 294 16.61 5.67 7.67
CA GLU A 294 17.28 6.61 8.58
C GLU A 294 18.47 5.95 9.32
N ASN A 295 18.32 4.70 9.75
CA ASN A 295 19.39 3.96 10.42
C ASN A 295 20.55 3.66 9.45
N THR A 296 20.26 3.14 8.25
CA THR A 296 21.29 2.84 7.25
C THR A 296 22.00 4.11 6.76
N ALA A 297 21.29 5.23 6.67
CA ALA A 297 21.87 6.52 6.30
C ALA A 297 22.88 7.06 7.33
N LYS A 298 22.81 6.62 8.60
CA LYS A 298 23.75 7.01 9.67
C LYS A 298 25.03 6.18 9.70
N GLU A 299 24.99 4.93 9.22
CA GLU A 299 26.10 3.98 9.33
C GLU A 299 27.19 4.20 8.27
N SER A 300 26.90 3.91 6.99
CA SER A 300 27.85 4.08 5.88
C SER A 300 27.18 4.04 4.51
N CYS A 301 27.52 5.01 3.65
CA CYS A 301 27.04 5.10 2.27
C CYS A 301 27.65 4.06 1.32
N SER A 302 28.73 3.40 1.71
CA SER A 302 29.36 2.33 0.90
C SER A 302 28.83 0.94 1.23
N SER A 303 27.87 0.82 2.15
CA SER A 303 27.31 -0.47 2.53
C SER A 303 26.40 -1.03 1.42
N GLN A 304 26.39 -2.36 1.30
CA GLN A 304 25.48 -3.07 0.39
C GLN A 304 24.02 -2.73 0.69
N SER A 305 23.67 -2.58 1.98
CA SER A 305 22.34 -2.18 2.44
C SER A 305 21.94 -0.79 1.95
N PHE A 306 22.88 0.17 1.90
CA PHE A 306 22.61 1.50 1.38
C PHE A 306 22.25 1.45 -0.11
N LYS A 307 23.03 0.71 -0.90
CA LYS A 307 22.76 0.56 -2.35
C LYS A 307 21.44 -0.19 -2.61
N MET A 308 21.16 -1.23 -1.82
CA MET A 308 19.89 -1.95 -1.87
C MET A 308 18.70 -1.02 -1.63
N LEU A 309 18.77 -0.14 -0.63
CA LEU A 309 17.71 0.82 -0.37
C LEU A 309 17.51 1.81 -1.52
N GLN A 310 18.60 2.32 -2.13
CA GLN A 310 18.48 3.16 -3.32
C GLN A 310 17.74 2.44 -4.45
N ASN A 311 18.14 1.20 -4.74
CA ASN A 311 17.50 0.39 -5.77
C ASN A 311 16.02 0.16 -5.46
N ILE A 312 15.65 -0.17 -4.22
CA ILE A 312 14.25 -0.40 -3.83
C ILE A 312 13.40 0.86 -4.05
N LEU A 313 13.91 2.05 -3.70
CA LEU A 313 13.20 3.31 -3.94
C LEU A 313 13.03 3.58 -5.44
N GLU A 314 14.05 3.28 -6.25
CA GLU A 314 13.98 3.36 -7.72
C GLU A 314 12.93 2.38 -8.28
N HIS A 315 12.96 1.11 -7.85
CA HIS A 315 12.03 0.06 -8.29
C HIS A 315 10.58 0.40 -7.94
N VAL A 316 10.33 0.87 -6.71
CA VAL A 316 9.00 1.28 -6.27
C VAL A 316 8.49 2.46 -7.09
N LEU A 317 9.34 3.45 -7.38
CA LEU A 317 8.91 4.57 -8.22
C LEU A 317 8.69 4.14 -9.65
N THR A 318 9.49 3.23 -10.20
CA THR A 318 9.29 2.73 -11.57
C THR A 318 7.93 2.07 -11.74
N VAL A 319 7.48 1.30 -10.74
CA VAL A 319 6.20 0.57 -10.78
C VAL A 319 5.02 1.40 -10.27
N SER A 320 5.25 2.33 -9.34
CA SER A 320 4.22 3.15 -8.72
C SER A 320 4.69 4.59 -8.47
N PRO A 321 4.72 5.44 -9.50
CA PRO A 321 5.07 6.87 -9.38
C PRO A 321 4.20 7.65 -8.38
N ALA A 322 2.95 7.23 -8.19
CA ALA A 322 2.05 7.77 -7.15
C ALA A 322 2.61 7.62 -5.71
N SER A 323 3.61 6.75 -5.51
CA SER A 323 4.33 6.62 -4.23
C SER A 323 5.38 7.71 -3.99
N GLY A 324 5.60 8.61 -4.97
CA GLY A 324 6.50 9.77 -4.93
C GLY A 324 6.52 10.53 -3.60
N PRO A 325 5.38 11.01 -3.09
CA PRO A 325 5.34 11.77 -1.84
C PRO A 325 5.89 11.01 -0.62
N ARG A 326 5.93 9.68 -0.65
CA ARG A 326 6.53 8.84 0.40
C ARG A 326 7.98 8.47 0.10
N VAL A 327 8.31 8.21 -1.15
CA VAL A 327 9.66 7.84 -1.57
C VAL A 327 10.63 9.02 -1.47
N LEU A 328 10.22 10.20 -1.95
CA LEU A 328 11.10 11.37 -2.04
C LEU A 328 11.70 11.80 -0.68
N PRO A 329 10.96 11.83 0.44
CA PRO A 329 11.55 12.08 1.75
C PRO A 329 12.62 11.05 2.14
N MET A 330 12.41 9.76 1.87
CA MET A 330 13.39 8.71 2.14
C MET A 330 14.62 8.84 1.22
N ALA A 331 14.40 9.13 -0.05
CA ALA A 331 15.47 9.38 -1.01
C ALA A 331 16.33 10.59 -0.61
N LYS A 332 15.70 11.66 -0.12
CA LYS A 332 16.40 12.85 0.42
C LYS A 332 17.30 12.50 1.60
N VAL A 333 16.86 11.62 2.51
CA VAL A 333 17.68 11.15 3.64
C VAL A 333 18.93 10.44 3.14
N LEU A 334 18.79 9.52 2.17
CA LEU A 334 19.93 8.84 1.55
C LEU A 334 20.84 9.83 0.79
N ALA A 335 20.27 10.71 -0.02
CA ALA A 335 21.00 11.72 -0.78
C ALA A 335 21.83 12.64 0.14
N SER A 336 21.28 13.04 1.28
CA SER A 336 21.98 13.86 2.28
C SER A 336 23.24 13.17 2.82
N SER A 337 23.22 11.84 2.96
CA SER A 337 24.40 11.06 3.35
C SER A 337 25.40 10.91 2.19
N LEU A 338 24.94 10.83 0.93
CA LEU A 338 25.81 10.81 -0.26
C LEU A 338 26.57 12.13 -0.46
N VAL A 339 25.92 13.26 -0.20
CA VAL A 339 26.55 14.60 -0.31
C VAL A 339 27.79 14.71 0.56
N LYS A 340 27.74 14.15 1.78
CA LYS A 340 28.88 14.17 2.72
C LYS A 340 30.11 13.42 2.18
N ASN A 341 29.93 12.48 1.27
CA ASN A 341 30.97 11.54 0.85
C ASN A 341 31.47 11.72 -0.60
N SER A 342 30.70 12.36 -1.49
CA SER A 342 30.94 12.28 -2.95
C SER A 342 30.85 13.61 -3.72
N ARG A 343 31.31 14.73 -3.13
CA ARG A 343 31.19 16.10 -3.72
C ARG A 343 29.76 16.46 -4.20
N GLY A 344 28.74 15.70 -3.79
CA GLY A 344 27.35 15.85 -4.21
C GLY A 344 26.95 15.12 -5.49
N GLN A 345 27.85 14.70 -6.38
CA GLN A 345 27.46 14.21 -7.72
C GLN A 345 26.57 12.96 -7.64
N SER A 346 26.96 11.95 -6.86
CA SER A 346 26.14 10.74 -6.73
C SER A 346 24.77 10.99 -6.07
N ALA A 347 24.66 12.05 -5.27
CA ALA A 347 23.38 12.48 -4.70
C ALA A 347 22.49 13.15 -5.75
N ILE A 348 23.09 13.97 -6.62
CA ILE A 348 22.42 14.61 -7.76
C ILE A 348 21.93 13.54 -8.73
N ASP A 349 22.81 12.64 -9.19
CA ASP A 349 22.48 11.57 -10.14
C ASP A 349 21.31 10.71 -9.63
N PHE A 350 21.33 10.37 -8.34
CA PHE A 350 20.28 9.58 -7.70
C PHE A 350 18.94 10.33 -7.67
N MET A 351 18.93 11.60 -7.23
CA MET A 351 17.70 12.40 -7.17
C MET A 351 17.16 12.75 -8.55
N GLU A 352 18.04 13.04 -9.51
CA GLU A 352 17.69 13.28 -10.91
C GLU A 352 17.00 12.06 -11.51
N LYS A 353 17.58 10.86 -11.32
CA LYS A 353 16.99 9.61 -11.79
C LYS A 353 15.57 9.41 -11.25
N LEU A 354 15.36 9.59 -9.95
CA LEU A 354 14.03 9.45 -9.35
C LEU A 354 13.05 10.51 -9.86
N SER A 355 13.52 11.74 -10.02
CA SER A 355 12.70 12.85 -10.50
C SER A 355 12.25 12.61 -11.94
N MET A 356 13.15 12.13 -12.81
CA MET A 356 12.82 11.73 -14.18
C MET A 356 11.77 10.61 -14.22
N THR A 357 11.90 9.59 -13.35
CA THR A 357 10.92 8.50 -13.27
C THR A 357 9.52 9.01 -12.89
N ILE A 358 9.44 9.98 -11.96
CA ILE A 358 8.16 10.58 -11.58
C ILE A 358 7.64 11.48 -12.69
N ALA A 359 8.51 12.29 -13.31
CA ALA A 359 8.14 13.28 -14.32
C ALA A 359 7.40 12.67 -15.52
N ILE A 360 7.76 11.46 -15.94
CA ILE A 360 7.08 10.74 -17.05
C ILE A 360 5.60 10.51 -16.75
N GLU A 361 5.22 10.29 -15.48
CA GLU A 361 3.84 10.05 -15.06
C GLU A 361 3.12 11.29 -14.52
N VAL A 362 3.79 12.45 -14.48
CA VAL A 362 3.10 13.70 -14.12
C VAL A 362 2.16 14.06 -15.27
N PRO A 363 0.84 14.16 -15.03
CA PRO A 363 -0.09 14.57 -16.08
C PRO A 363 0.34 15.90 -16.69
N GLY A 364 0.47 15.95 -18.02
CA GLY A 364 0.92 17.13 -18.76
C GLY A 364 2.35 17.08 -19.32
N VAL A 365 3.17 16.07 -19.02
CA VAL A 365 4.51 15.93 -19.64
C VAL A 365 4.43 15.24 -21.02
N HIS A 366 3.47 14.32 -21.23
CA HIS A 366 3.32 13.56 -22.48
C HIS A 366 1.86 13.27 -22.88
N THR A 367 0.86 13.83 -22.18
CA THR A 367 -0.57 13.53 -22.37
C THR A 367 -1.32 14.69 -23.02
N ASP A 368 -2.36 14.36 -23.79
CA ASP A 368 -3.32 15.35 -24.30
C ASP A 368 -4.01 16.06 -23.13
N LEU A 369 -3.63 17.33 -22.89
CA LEU A 369 -4.17 18.16 -21.80
C LEU A 369 -5.69 18.30 -21.86
N GLU A 370 -6.30 18.17 -23.04
CA GLU A 370 -7.75 18.22 -23.20
C GLU A 370 -8.46 16.96 -22.68
N ALA A 371 -7.75 15.82 -22.60
CA ALA A 371 -8.27 14.58 -22.06
C ALA A 371 -8.19 14.50 -20.51
N LEU A 372 -7.42 15.38 -19.86
CA LEU A 372 -7.23 15.36 -18.41
C LEU A 372 -8.42 15.95 -17.64
N SER A 373 -8.73 15.36 -16.48
CA SER A 373 -9.67 15.95 -15.53
C SER A 373 -9.07 17.19 -14.86
N TRP A 374 -9.91 18.09 -14.35
CA TRP A 374 -9.46 19.31 -13.68
C TRP A 374 -8.56 19.08 -12.46
N ARG A 375 -8.64 17.90 -11.83
CA ARG A 375 -7.81 17.53 -10.68
C ARG A 375 -6.39 17.13 -11.08
N GLU A 376 -6.24 16.67 -12.31
CA GLU A 376 -4.99 16.17 -12.87
C GLU A 376 -4.29 17.24 -13.69
N LEU A 377 -5.00 18.29 -14.12
CA LEU A 377 -4.40 19.40 -14.82
C LEU A 377 -3.32 20.08 -13.97
N PRO A 378 -2.12 20.33 -14.54
CA PRO A 378 -1.08 21.05 -13.83
C PRO A 378 -1.55 22.48 -13.55
N LEU A 379 -1.33 22.98 -12.34
CA LEU A 379 -1.72 24.35 -11.98
C LEU A 379 -1.01 25.39 -12.85
N LEU A 380 0.26 25.13 -13.13
CA LEU A 380 1.14 25.97 -13.94
C LEU A 380 1.06 25.54 -15.41
N PRO A 381 1.25 26.45 -16.37
CA PRO A 381 1.37 26.11 -17.78
C PRO A 381 2.55 25.18 -18.02
N VAL A 382 2.34 24.15 -18.85
CA VAL A 382 3.42 23.27 -19.32
C VAL A 382 4.16 23.90 -20.50
N SER A 383 5.33 23.37 -20.84
CA SER A 383 6.19 23.88 -21.91
C SER A 383 5.46 23.99 -23.25
N GLU A 384 4.62 23.01 -23.59
CA GLU A 384 3.81 22.98 -24.81
C GLU A 384 2.82 24.14 -24.86
N GLU A 385 2.18 24.48 -23.74
CA GLU A 385 1.22 25.59 -23.66
C GLU A 385 1.91 26.96 -23.79
N ILE A 386 3.15 27.06 -23.32
CA ILE A 386 3.99 28.28 -23.41
C ILE A 386 4.53 28.47 -24.82
N GLN A 387 4.99 27.39 -25.46
CA GLN A 387 5.58 27.41 -26.79
C GLN A 387 4.54 27.44 -27.91
N SER A 388 3.29 27.03 -27.64
CA SER A 388 2.26 26.90 -28.65
C SER A 388 2.16 28.16 -29.53
N ASP A 389 2.41 27.97 -30.83
CA ASP A 389 2.37 29.05 -31.84
C ASP A 389 0.98 29.61 -32.03
N THR A 390 -0.02 28.81 -31.68
CA THR A 390 -1.36 29.23 -31.33
C THR A 390 -1.29 30.03 -30.04
N CYS A 391 -0.84 31.28 -30.14
CA CYS A 391 -1.52 32.31 -29.37
C CYS A 391 -3.00 32.05 -29.66
N ARG A 392 -3.73 31.46 -28.71
CA ARG A 392 -5.15 31.09 -28.83
C ARG A 392 -5.91 32.41 -28.99
N ILE A 393 -5.86 32.98 -30.21
CA ILE A 393 -6.54 34.22 -30.57
C ILE A 393 -8.06 33.98 -30.52
N GLU A 394 -8.47 32.71 -30.61
CA GLU A 394 -9.85 32.27 -30.48
C GLU A 394 -9.99 31.38 -29.24
N THR A 395 -10.89 31.74 -28.32
CA THR A 395 -11.25 30.98 -27.10
C THR A 395 -12.14 29.77 -27.39
N ASN A 396 -12.12 29.26 -28.64
CA ASN A 396 -13.07 28.29 -29.16
C ASN A 396 -12.86 26.88 -28.57
N ASP A 397 -11.69 26.61 -28.00
CA ASP A 397 -11.31 25.36 -27.35
C ASP A 397 -11.46 25.42 -25.82
N LEU A 398 -11.78 26.58 -25.24
CA LEU A 398 -12.09 26.70 -23.83
C LEU A 398 -13.55 26.32 -23.55
N PRO A 399 -13.83 25.71 -22.38
CA PRO A 399 -15.19 25.43 -22.00
C PRO A 399 -15.97 26.76 -21.79
N VAL A 400 -17.20 26.80 -22.28
CA VAL A 400 -18.05 28.01 -22.23
C VAL A 400 -18.87 28.03 -20.94
N ILE A 401 -18.94 29.18 -20.27
CA ILE A 401 -19.82 29.37 -19.11
C ILE A 401 -21.27 29.22 -19.58
N ARG A 402 -22.04 28.35 -18.93
CA ARG A 402 -23.46 28.20 -19.20
C ARG A 402 -24.23 29.36 -18.55
N GLU A 403 -24.69 30.30 -19.36
CA GLU A 403 -25.54 31.39 -18.91
C GLU A 403 -26.98 30.93 -18.61
N GLU A 404 -27.46 29.92 -19.33
CA GLU A 404 -28.80 29.34 -19.16
C GLU A 404 -28.74 27.83 -18.95
N GLY A 405 -29.59 27.32 -18.04
CA GLY A 405 -29.66 25.90 -17.68
C GLY A 405 -28.72 25.48 -16.55
N LYS A 406 -28.75 24.19 -16.20
CA LYS A 406 -27.89 23.62 -15.15
C LYS A 406 -26.72 22.86 -15.78
N TYR A 407 -25.61 22.76 -15.06
CA TYR A 407 -24.55 21.81 -15.36
C TYR A 407 -25.06 20.38 -15.14
N GLN A 408 -24.57 19.42 -15.93
CA GLN A 408 -24.96 18.01 -15.87
C GLN A 408 -24.38 17.32 -14.62
N SER A 409 -23.21 17.77 -14.15
CA SER A 409 -22.58 17.27 -12.93
C SER A 409 -21.72 18.35 -12.24
N GLU A 410 -21.35 18.11 -10.98
CA GLU A 410 -20.36 18.92 -10.26
C GLU A 410 -19.00 18.92 -10.96
N GLU A 411 -18.64 17.77 -11.54
CA GLU A 411 -17.37 17.60 -12.26
C GLU A 411 -17.29 18.48 -13.51
N GLU A 412 -18.39 18.58 -14.28
CA GLU A 412 -18.48 19.47 -15.43
C GLU A 412 -18.34 20.94 -15.01
N TYR A 413 -19.02 21.33 -13.92
CA TYR A 413 -18.94 22.68 -13.36
C TYR A 413 -17.49 23.03 -12.97
N LEU A 414 -16.86 22.19 -12.13
CA LEU A 414 -15.50 22.44 -11.64
C LEU A 414 -14.48 22.44 -12.79
N ASN A 415 -14.62 21.53 -13.75
CA ASN A 415 -13.74 21.50 -14.91
C ASN A 415 -13.84 22.76 -15.78
N THR A 416 -15.05 23.27 -15.98
CA THR A 416 -15.28 24.52 -16.73
C THR A 416 -14.60 25.70 -16.06
N TYR A 417 -14.89 25.92 -14.77
CA TYR A 417 -14.38 27.08 -14.04
C TYR A 417 -12.87 26.99 -13.79
N PHE A 418 -12.33 25.80 -13.53
CA PHE A 418 -10.90 25.63 -13.34
C PHE A 418 -10.11 25.96 -14.61
N ARG A 419 -10.52 25.43 -15.78
CA ARG A 419 -9.84 25.69 -17.06
C ARG A 419 -9.89 27.18 -17.44
N LEU A 420 -11.04 27.82 -17.25
CA LEU A 420 -11.20 29.26 -17.51
C LEU A 420 -10.35 30.12 -16.57
N LEU A 421 -10.36 29.82 -15.26
CA LEU A 421 -9.56 30.56 -14.28
C LEU A 421 -8.05 30.38 -14.56
N ARG A 422 -7.62 29.16 -14.90
CA ARG A 422 -6.23 28.88 -15.28
C ARG A 422 -5.84 29.67 -16.52
N GLU A 423 -6.68 29.71 -17.55
CA GLU A 423 -6.41 30.53 -18.74
C GLU A 423 -6.36 32.02 -18.40
N GLU A 424 -7.31 32.54 -17.62
CA GLU A 424 -7.35 33.96 -17.20
C GLU A 424 -6.06 34.37 -16.47
N CYS A 425 -5.53 33.50 -15.59
CA CYS A 425 -4.28 33.74 -14.86
C CYS A 425 -3.04 33.79 -15.76
N PHE A 426 -2.95 32.91 -16.77
CA PHE A 426 -1.71 32.70 -17.52
C PHE A 426 -1.73 33.22 -18.95
N HIS A 427 -2.88 33.64 -19.48
CA HIS A 427 -3.02 34.11 -20.86
C HIS A 427 -2.00 35.19 -21.23
N LYS A 428 -1.92 36.24 -20.40
CA LYS A 428 -0.99 37.36 -20.64
C LYS A 428 0.46 36.92 -20.62
N LEU A 429 0.82 36.02 -19.70
CA LEU A 429 2.17 35.49 -19.57
C LEU A 429 2.55 34.65 -20.80
N ARG A 430 1.68 33.71 -21.21
CA ARG A 430 1.92 32.87 -22.41
C ARG A 430 2.04 33.73 -23.67
N LYS A 431 1.15 34.71 -23.84
CA LYS A 431 1.19 35.67 -24.94
C LYS A 431 2.50 36.47 -24.94
N GLY A 432 2.90 37.00 -23.80
CA GLY A 432 4.12 37.81 -23.69
C GLY A 432 5.40 37.02 -23.96
N ILE A 433 5.49 35.78 -23.47
CA ILE A 433 6.62 34.88 -23.77
C ILE A 433 6.65 34.56 -25.27
N SER A 434 5.52 34.17 -25.87
CA SER A 434 5.45 33.86 -27.30
C SER A 434 5.86 35.05 -28.18
N GLU A 435 5.40 36.27 -27.84
CA GLU A 435 5.80 37.49 -28.54
C GLU A 435 7.29 37.80 -28.37
N PHE A 436 7.83 37.62 -27.17
CA PHE A 436 9.25 37.81 -26.90
C PHE A 436 10.12 36.83 -27.71
N THR A 437 9.82 35.53 -27.69
CA THR A 437 10.59 34.52 -28.42
C THR A 437 10.55 34.74 -29.95
N LYS A 438 9.42 35.21 -30.49
CA LYS A 438 9.26 35.45 -31.94
C LYS A 438 9.81 36.79 -32.43
N LYS A 439 9.56 37.86 -31.67
CA LYS A 439 9.78 39.25 -32.11
C LYS A 439 10.89 39.98 -31.33
N GLY A 440 11.40 39.37 -30.26
CA GLY A 440 12.39 39.95 -29.35
C GLY A 440 11.85 41.11 -28.50
N LYS A 441 10.53 41.35 -28.51
CA LYS A 441 9.85 42.43 -27.78
C LYS A 441 8.47 41.96 -27.32
N CYS A 442 8.06 42.41 -26.13
CA CYS A 442 6.76 42.16 -25.52
C CYS A 442 6.11 43.50 -25.14
N ASP A 443 4.77 43.55 -25.07
CA ASP A 443 4.07 44.68 -24.45
C ASP A 443 4.36 44.71 -22.94
N SER A 444 5.00 45.78 -22.46
CA SER A 444 5.35 45.97 -21.05
C SER A 444 4.12 46.16 -20.14
N LYS A 445 2.93 46.35 -20.72
CA LYS A 445 1.66 46.33 -19.99
C LYS A 445 1.18 44.93 -19.64
N ASP A 446 1.59 43.93 -20.41
CA ASP A 446 1.15 42.54 -20.26
C ASP A 446 2.18 41.71 -19.49
N VAL A 447 3.48 41.83 -19.83
CA VAL A 447 4.58 41.08 -19.17
C VAL A 447 5.85 41.92 -19.09
N MET A 448 6.54 41.86 -17.95
CA MET A 448 7.88 42.42 -17.77
C MET A 448 8.93 41.32 -17.85
N ILE A 449 9.95 41.52 -18.67
CA ILE A 449 11.04 40.54 -18.87
C ILE A 449 12.34 41.19 -18.38
N TYR A 450 13.04 40.48 -17.49
CA TYR A 450 14.30 40.94 -16.90
C TYR A 450 15.42 39.98 -17.23
N ARG A 451 16.61 40.52 -17.53
CA ARG A 451 17.83 39.73 -17.55
C ARG A 451 18.31 39.53 -16.11
N ILE A 452 18.40 38.27 -15.72
CA ILE A 452 18.76 37.83 -14.38
C ILE A 452 20.17 37.23 -14.38
N ALA A 453 20.86 37.33 -13.25
CA ALA A 453 22.15 36.71 -12.98
C ALA A 453 22.07 35.97 -11.63
N LEU A 454 22.45 34.69 -11.62
CA LEU A 454 22.49 33.92 -10.38
C LEU A 454 23.60 34.45 -9.46
N LYS A 455 23.25 34.78 -8.21
CA LYS A 455 24.19 35.26 -7.19
C LYS A 455 24.43 34.27 -6.07
N GLY A 456 23.42 33.48 -5.73
CA GLY A 456 23.51 32.58 -4.59
C GLY A 456 22.49 31.47 -4.65
N LEU A 457 22.83 30.37 -4.00
CA LEU A 457 21.99 29.20 -3.80
C LEU A 457 22.01 28.86 -2.32
N SER A 458 20.85 28.67 -1.70
CA SER A 458 20.75 28.25 -0.31
C SER A 458 19.72 27.13 -0.15
N THR A 459 20.15 26.03 0.44
CA THR A 459 19.33 24.85 0.77
C THR A 459 18.99 24.76 2.27
N LEU A 460 19.33 25.81 3.03
CA LEU A 460 19.01 25.89 4.46
C LEU A 460 17.51 26.07 4.64
N HIS A 461 16.86 24.99 5.10
CA HIS A 461 15.44 25.01 5.45
C HIS A 461 15.19 26.06 6.53
N ARG A 462 14.46 27.12 6.17
CA ARG A 462 13.92 28.07 7.15
C ARG A 462 12.61 27.50 7.68
N GLU A 463 12.38 27.53 9.00
CA GLU A 463 11.23 26.88 9.68
C GLU A 463 9.84 27.21 9.11
N TYR A 464 9.73 28.26 8.29
CA TYR A 464 8.47 28.76 7.71
C TYR A 464 8.45 28.79 6.18
N SER A 465 9.48 28.28 5.48
CA SER A 465 9.45 28.19 4.03
C SER A 465 8.90 26.84 3.57
N PRO A 466 7.90 26.81 2.67
CA PRO A 466 7.36 25.56 2.12
C PRO A 466 8.32 24.87 1.14
N THR A 467 9.37 25.55 0.67
CA THR A 467 10.33 25.02 -0.30
C THR A 467 11.70 24.81 0.33
N THR A 468 12.41 23.77 -0.15
CA THR A 468 13.71 23.35 0.40
C THR A 468 14.89 24.14 -0.17
N MET A 469 14.64 24.95 -1.20
CA MET A 469 15.65 25.64 -1.98
C MET A 469 15.24 27.09 -2.17
N SER A 470 16.18 27.97 -1.82
CA SER A 470 16.10 29.41 -2.05
C SER A 470 17.18 29.81 -3.06
N ILE A 471 16.78 30.51 -4.12
CA ILE A 471 17.69 31.04 -5.14
C ILE A 471 17.79 32.55 -4.97
N GLU A 472 19.00 33.09 -5.00
CA GLU A 472 19.22 34.53 -5.04
C GLU A 472 19.63 34.97 -6.45
N LEU A 473 18.75 35.74 -7.09
CA LEU A 473 18.97 36.28 -8.44
C LEU A 473 19.17 37.79 -8.39
N GLU A 474 20.13 38.31 -9.15
CA GLU A 474 20.27 39.74 -9.40
C GLU A 474 19.67 40.10 -10.76
N PHE A 475 18.88 41.16 -10.84
CA PHE A 475 18.52 41.77 -12.12
C PHE A 475 18.80 43.27 -12.12
N LYS A 476 18.93 43.82 -13.32
CA LYS A 476 19.18 45.26 -13.54
C LYS A 476 18.02 45.84 -14.36
N LEU A 477 17.57 47.05 -13.99
CA LEU A 477 16.69 47.83 -14.85
C LEU A 477 17.51 48.66 -15.84
N ASP A 478 17.12 48.60 -17.11
CA ASP A 478 17.64 49.53 -18.10
C ASP A 478 16.88 50.86 -17.98
N SER A 479 17.66 51.92 -17.82
CA SER A 479 17.28 53.19 -17.23
C SER A 479 16.53 54.14 -18.18
N GLN A 480 15.39 53.72 -18.73
CA GLN A 480 14.47 54.64 -19.44
C GLN A 480 13.05 54.66 -18.89
N GLU A 481 12.65 53.70 -18.05
CA GLU A 481 11.37 53.76 -17.36
C GLU A 481 11.57 54.16 -15.90
N ARG A 482 11.14 55.38 -15.54
CA ARG A 482 10.98 55.79 -14.15
C ARG A 482 9.82 54.98 -13.57
N ILE A 483 10.12 53.79 -13.04
CA ILE A 483 9.16 53.00 -12.27
C ILE A 483 9.01 53.68 -10.90
N ASP A 484 7.80 54.17 -10.61
CA ASP A 484 7.44 54.73 -9.30
C ASP A 484 7.10 53.58 -8.32
N TRP A 485 8.14 53.12 -7.62
CA TRP A 485 8.10 51.98 -6.70
C TRP A 485 7.14 52.14 -5.52
N GLY A 486 6.69 53.36 -5.21
CA GLY A 486 5.64 53.58 -4.20
C GLY A 486 4.27 53.04 -4.62
N SER A 487 4.09 52.67 -5.89
CA SER A 487 2.80 52.31 -6.47
C SER A 487 2.76 50.96 -7.21
N THR A 488 3.91 50.38 -7.59
CA THR A 488 3.96 49.15 -8.38
C THR A 488 4.13 47.90 -7.52
N SER A 489 3.03 47.17 -7.36
CA SER A 489 2.85 45.88 -6.67
C SER A 489 3.55 44.67 -7.32
N TRP A 490 4.52 44.88 -8.22
CA TRP A 490 4.91 43.88 -9.22
C TRP A 490 6.02 42.92 -8.77
N HIS A 491 6.64 43.17 -7.61
CA HIS A 491 7.58 42.23 -6.97
C HIS A 491 7.30 42.11 -5.48
N MET A 492 6.04 41.88 -5.14
CA MET A 492 5.66 41.60 -3.76
C MET A 492 5.96 40.13 -3.44
N PHE A 493 6.14 39.87 -2.15
CA PHE A 493 6.14 38.51 -1.63
C PHE A 493 4.94 37.73 -2.20
N GLY A 494 5.21 36.54 -2.75
CA GLY A 494 4.19 35.67 -3.32
C GLY A 494 3.93 35.84 -4.82
N ASN A 495 4.64 36.76 -5.50
CA ASN A 495 4.55 36.84 -6.96
C ASN A 495 5.20 35.61 -7.61
N LEU A 496 4.54 35.04 -8.61
CA LEU A 496 5.03 33.92 -9.40
C LEU A 496 5.90 34.42 -10.56
N LEU A 497 7.07 33.82 -10.73
CA LEU A 497 8.03 34.10 -11.79
C LEU A 497 8.21 32.86 -12.67
N CYS A 498 8.36 33.10 -13.97
CA CYS A 498 8.75 32.10 -14.97
C CYS A 498 10.19 32.42 -15.42
N ILE A 499 11.11 31.47 -15.22
CA ILE A 499 12.54 31.65 -15.44
C ILE A 499 13.01 30.73 -16.56
N SER A 500 13.70 31.30 -17.56
CA SER A 500 14.43 30.53 -18.58
C SER A 500 15.92 30.85 -18.48
N PHE A 501 16.76 29.82 -18.61
CA PHE A 501 18.22 29.94 -18.55
C PHE A 501 18.88 30.14 -19.92
N ASP A 502 18.15 29.85 -20.99
CA ASP A 502 18.61 29.78 -22.37
C ASP A 502 17.81 30.70 -23.31
N GLU A 503 16.94 31.54 -22.74
CA GLU A 503 16.02 32.46 -23.44
C GLU A 503 14.97 31.75 -24.32
N SER A 504 14.95 30.42 -24.40
CA SER A 504 14.02 29.64 -25.23
C SER A 504 12.65 29.46 -24.56
N PHE A 505 12.63 29.46 -23.23
CA PHE A 505 11.49 29.02 -22.41
C PHE A 505 11.03 27.59 -22.73
N GLU A 506 11.93 26.74 -23.23
CA GLU A 506 11.65 25.34 -23.51
C GLU A 506 11.49 24.52 -22.22
N HIS A 507 12.31 24.82 -21.22
CA HIS A 507 12.26 24.22 -19.89
C HIS A 507 12.21 25.31 -18.80
N PRO A 508 11.06 26.00 -18.66
CA PRO A 508 10.94 27.09 -17.71
C PRO A 508 10.89 26.58 -16.28
N VAL A 509 11.55 27.30 -15.37
CA VAL A 509 11.47 27.08 -13.92
C VAL A 509 10.51 28.08 -13.31
N TRP A 510 9.55 27.56 -12.54
CA TRP A 510 8.60 28.38 -11.80
C TRP A 510 9.08 28.64 -10.38
N ALA A 511 9.00 29.89 -9.95
CA ALA A 511 9.45 30.28 -8.62
C ALA A 511 8.60 31.40 -8.02
N MET A 512 8.47 31.40 -6.70
CA MET A 512 7.73 32.40 -5.94
C MET A 512 8.69 33.39 -5.28
N VAL A 513 8.40 34.69 -5.36
CA VAL A 513 9.21 35.73 -4.71
C VAL A 513 9.05 35.65 -3.18
N GLU A 514 10.17 35.43 -2.47
CA GLU A 514 10.23 35.48 -1.00
C GLU A 514 10.68 36.86 -0.51
N ASN A 515 11.64 37.49 -1.18
CA ASN A 515 12.12 38.81 -0.77
C ASN A 515 12.76 39.56 -1.94
N VAL A 516 12.70 40.88 -1.89
CA VAL A 516 13.33 41.79 -2.85
C VAL A 516 14.17 42.80 -2.08
N LYS A 517 15.45 42.86 -2.37
CA LYS A 517 16.38 43.83 -1.78
C LYS A 517 16.98 44.70 -2.87
N LEU A 518 17.01 46.01 -2.64
CA LEU A 518 17.76 46.93 -3.49
C LEU A 518 19.26 46.77 -3.21
N SER A 519 20.02 46.51 -4.27
CA SER A 519 21.49 46.50 -4.30
C SER A 519 21.98 47.80 -4.95
N GLU A 520 23.29 48.06 -4.89
CA GLU A 520 23.89 49.27 -5.45
C GLU A 520 23.64 49.40 -6.97
N GLY A 521 23.25 50.60 -7.41
CA GLY A 521 23.18 50.95 -8.84
C GLY A 521 21.96 50.41 -9.62
N GLN A 522 20.75 50.49 -9.05
CA GLN A 522 19.50 49.97 -9.66
C GLN A 522 19.51 48.45 -9.93
N ARG A 523 20.30 47.72 -9.14
CA ARG A 523 20.31 46.26 -9.12
C ARG A 523 19.41 45.77 -8.01
N PHE A 524 18.71 44.67 -8.23
CA PHE A 524 17.79 44.09 -7.27
C PHE A 524 18.13 42.63 -7.04
N LEU A 525 18.18 42.23 -5.77
CA LEU A 525 18.36 40.85 -5.35
C LEU A 525 17.00 40.25 -5.01
N LEU A 526 16.62 39.21 -5.75
CA LEU A 526 15.41 38.42 -5.55
C LEU A 526 15.78 37.15 -4.81
N SER A 527 15.22 36.95 -3.62
CA SER A 527 15.19 35.63 -2.97
C SER A 527 13.93 34.90 -3.43
N LEU A 528 14.10 33.72 -4.03
CA LEU A 528 13.03 32.95 -4.65
C LEU A 528 12.88 31.57 -4.02
N ASN A 529 11.65 31.17 -3.78
CA ASN A 529 11.26 29.82 -3.42
C ASN A 529 10.90 29.05 -4.70
N VAL A 530 11.72 28.07 -5.08
CA VAL A 530 11.44 27.26 -6.28
C VAL A 530 10.27 26.34 -6.00
N THR A 531 9.19 26.51 -6.74
CA THR A 531 8.01 25.64 -6.69
C THR A 531 8.18 24.56 -7.75
N THR A 532 8.34 23.30 -7.31
CA THR A 532 8.28 22.12 -8.18
C THR A 532 6.85 21.71 -8.43
#